data_AF-A0A7G6TVI6-F1
#
_entry.id   AF-A0A7G6TVI6-F1
#
_cell.length_a   1.000
_cell.length_b   1.000
_cell.length_c   1.000
_cell.angle_alpha   90.00
_cell.angle_beta   90.00
_cell.angle_gamma   90.00
#
_symmetry.space_group_name_H-M   'P 1'
#
loop_
_entity.id
_entity.type
_entity.pdbx_description
1 polymer ?
#
loop_
_entity_poly.entity_id
_entity_poly.type
_entity_poly.pdbx_seq_one_letter_code
_entity_poly.pdbx_strand_id
1 'polypeptide(L)' 'MSRPRPLEELTAASAALVTARQSLADAKFLARNGMANNLTFATSVEITAYHRWLRAHAAAAAQ' A
#
# COMPACT_ATOMS: atom_id res chain seq x y z
N MET A 1 -6.78 -0.55 23.46
CA MET A 1 -6.51 0.16 22.20
C MET A 1 -7.85 0.64 21.65
N SER A 2 -8.04 1.96 21.49
CA SER A 2 -9.26 2.50 20.87
C SER A 2 -9.22 2.23 19.36
N ARG A 3 -10.36 1.91 18.73
CA ARG A 3 -10.43 1.78 17.28
C ARG A 3 -10.19 3.17 16.66
N PRO A 4 -9.23 3.32 15.74
CA PRO A 4 -9.01 4.59 15.07
C PRO A 4 -10.27 5.02 14.31
N ARG A 5 -10.48 6.33 14.16
CA ARG A 5 -11.64 6.83 13.41
C ARG A 5 -11.46 6.48 11.91
N PRO A 6 -12.53 6.24 11.15
CA PRO A 6 -12.41 5.84 9.75
C PRO A 6 -11.59 6.79 8.86
N LEU A 7 -11.64 8.10 9.10
CA LEU A 7 -10.76 9.08 8.40
C LEU A 7 -9.27 8.92 8.75
N GLU A 8 -8.95 8.61 10.01
CA GLU A 8 -7.57 8.33 10.45
C GLU A 8 -7.07 7.02 9.84
N GLU A 9 -7.94 5.99 9.77
CA GLU A 9 -7.64 4.73 9.08
C GLU A 9 -7.38 4.92 7.59
N LEU A 10 -8.21 5.73 6.91
CA LEU A 10 -8.04 6.06 5.49
C LEU A 10 -6.72 6.82 5.25
N THR A 11 -6.38 7.77 6.12
CA THR A 11 -5.14 8.54 6.03
C THR A 11 -3.92 7.62 6.15
N ALA A 12 -3.92 6.74 7.15
CA ALA A 12 -2.85 5.76 7.35
C ALA A 12 -2.75 4.75 6.17
N ALA A 13 -3.89 4.25 5.68
CA ALA A 13 -3.93 3.33 4.55
C ALA A 13 -3.44 4.00 3.24
N SER A 14 -3.74 5.28 3.05
CA SER A 14 -3.27 6.04 1.88
C SER A 14 -1.76 6.24 1.91
N ALA A 15 -1.20 6.62 3.06
CA ALA A 15 0.26 6.73 3.24
C ALA A 15 0.96 5.39 2.97
N ALA A 16 0.42 4.30 3.49
CA ALA A 16 0.96 2.95 3.27
C ALA A 16 0.93 2.55 1.78
N LEU A 17 -0.16 2.87 1.06
CA LEU A 17 -0.27 2.59 -0.38
C LEU A 17 0.74 3.39 -1.20
N VAL A 18 0.97 4.67 -0.87
CA VAL A 18 1.99 5.49 -1.54
C VAL A 18 3.38 4.87 -1.38
N THR A 19 3.75 4.50 -0.15
CA THR A 19 5.05 3.86 0.12
C THR A 19 5.19 2.53 -0.63
N ALA A 20 4.15 1.69 -0.64
CA ALA A 20 4.18 0.41 -1.34
C ALA A 20 4.35 0.57 -2.86
N ARG A 21 3.70 1.58 -3.45
CA ARG A 21 3.85 1.91 -4.88
C ARG A 21 5.25 2.39 -5.23
N GLN A 22 5.86 3.24 -4.39
CA GLN A 22 7.25 3.67 -4.58
C GLN A 22 8.20 2.47 -4.53
N SER A 23 8.06 1.61 -3.51
CA SER A 23 8.88 0.40 -3.38
C SER A 23 8.74 -0.54 -4.57
N LEU A 24 7.52 -0.70 -5.11
CA LEU A 24 7.29 -1.48 -6.33
C LEU A 24 7.93 -0.84 -7.56
N ALA A 25 7.91 0.48 -7.69
CA ALA A 25 8.60 1.18 -8.78
C ALA A 25 10.11 0.95 -8.71
N ASP A 26 10.70 1.07 -7.52
CA ASP A 26 12.13 0.84 -7.29
C ASP A 26 12.50 -0.62 -7.59
N ALA A 27 11.70 -1.59 -7.13
CA ALA A 27 11.88 -3.00 -7.40
C ALA A 27 11.81 -3.32 -8.91
N LYS A 28 10.89 -2.68 -9.64
CA LYS A 28 10.79 -2.80 -11.11
C LYS A 28 12.03 -2.23 -11.80
N PHE A 29 12.56 -1.11 -11.32
CA PHE A 29 13.78 -0.53 -11.85
C PHE A 29 14.98 -1.46 -11.63
N LEU A 30 15.17 -1.95 -10.41
CA LEU A 30 16.26 -2.86 -10.07
C LEU A 30 16.18 -4.18 -10.87
N ALA A 31 14.98 -4.75 -11.01
CA ALA A 31 14.79 -5.97 -11.78
C ALA A 31 15.19 -5.82 -13.26
N ARG A 32 14.91 -4.66 -13.87
CA ARG A 32 15.34 -4.35 -15.24
C ARG A 32 16.86 -4.18 -15.39
N ASN A 33 17.54 -3.81 -14.31
CA ASN A 33 18.99 -3.61 -14.28
C ASN A 33 19.75 -4.83 -13.73
N GLY A 34 19.12 -6.02 -13.68
CA GLY A 34 19.78 -7.26 -13.27
C GLY A 34 19.87 -7.49 -11.76
N MET A 35 19.20 -6.68 -10.94
CA MET A 35 19.19 -6.77 -9.46
C MET A 35 17.82 -7.20 -8.93
N ALA A 36 17.29 -8.33 -9.43
CA ALA A 36 15.90 -8.74 -9.24
C ALA A 36 15.65 -9.57 -7.97
N ASN A 37 15.84 -9.00 -6.78
CA ASN A 37 15.69 -9.76 -5.52
C ASN A 37 14.36 -9.55 -4.79
N ASN A 38 13.55 -8.54 -5.18
CA ASN A 38 12.41 -8.10 -4.37
C ASN A 38 11.11 -7.80 -5.14
N LEU A 39 11.05 -8.01 -6.46
CA LEU A 39 9.89 -7.60 -7.27
C LEU A 39 8.59 -8.30 -6.87
N THR A 40 8.62 -9.63 -6.69
CA THR A 40 7.45 -10.41 -6.28
C THR A 40 6.93 -9.95 -4.91
N PHE A 41 7.85 -9.73 -3.96
CA PHE A 41 7.49 -9.26 -2.62
C PHE A 41 6.87 -7.86 -2.67
N ALA A 42 7.49 -6.91 -3.36
CA ALA A 42 6.98 -5.55 -3.50
C ALA A 42 5.60 -5.52 -4.17
N THR A 43 5.37 -6.42 -5.14
CA THR A 43 4.06 -6.58 -5.79
C THR A 43 2.99 -7.05 -4.80
N SER A 44 3.29 -8.10 -4.00
CA SER A 44 2.36 -8.59 -2.97
C SER A 44 2.03 -7.55 -1.91
N VAL A 45 3.02 -6.75 -1.50
CA VAL A 45 2.84 -5.65 -0.54
C VAL A 45 1.93 -4.57 -1.12
N GLU A 46 2.13 -4.16 -2.38
CA GLU A 46 1.29 -3.15 -3.04
C GLU A 46 -0.17 -3.60 -3.16
N ILE A 47 -0.41 -4.84 -3.59
CA ILE A 47 -1.76 -5.42 -3.67
C ILE A 47 -2.44 -5.43 -2.29
N THR A 48 -1.70 -5.81 -1.25
CA THR A 48 -2.22 -5.85 0.12
C THR A 48 -2.56 -4.45 0.62
N ALA A 49 -1.68 -3.47 0.39
CA ALA A 49 -1.90 -2.07 0.75
C ALA A 49 -3.11 -1.48 -0.01
N TYR A 50 -3.26 -1.82 -1.29
CA TYR A 50 -4.37 -1.39 -2.13
C TYR A 50 -5.73 -1.89 -1.59
N HIS A 51 -5.85 -3.18 -1.28
CA HIS A 51 -7.08 -3.73 -0.70
C HIS A 51 -7.39 -3.14 0.68
N ARG A 52 -6.37 -2.88 1.50
CA ARG A 52 -6.56 -2.20 2.78
C ARG A 52 -7.08 -0.78 2.59
N TRP A 53 -6.53 -0.04 1.63
CA TRP A 53 -6.99 1.29 1.27
C TRP A 53 -8.44 1.28 0.77
N LEU A 54 -8.82 0.35 -0.10
CA LEU A 54 -10.21 0.20 -0.56
C LEU A 54 -11.19 0.00 0.59
N ARG A 55 -10.84 -0.86 1.55
CA ARG A 55 -11.68 -1.09 2.73
C ARG A 55 -11.81 0.15 3.60
N ALA A 56 -10.70 0.85 3.86
CA ALA A 56 -10.71 2.08 4.65
C ALA A 56 -11.49 3.21 3.96
N HIS A 57 -11.38 3.31 2.63
CA HIS A 57 -12.12 4.28 1.84
C HIS A 57 -13.62 4.02 1.89
N ALA A 58 -14.04 2.76 1.75
CA ALA A 58 -15.46 2.38 1.89
C ALA A 58 -15.99 2.68 3.30
N ALA A 59 -15.21 2.42 4.35
CA ALA A 59 -15.59 2.73 5.72
C ALA A 59 -15.70 4.24 5.98
N ALA A 60 -14.79 5.05 5.42
CA ALA A 60 -14.83 6.50 5.52
C ALA A 60 -16.00 7.13 4.75
N ALA A 61 -16.37 6.56 3.59
CA ALA A 61 -17.50 7.04 2.78
C ALA A 61 -18.88 6.71 3.37
N ALA A 62 -18.95 5.78 4.32
CA ALA A 62 -20.17 5.41 5.03
C ALA A 62 -20.43 6.26 6.30
N GLN A 63 -19.58 7.27 6.56
CA GLN A 63 -19.73 8.23 7.66
C GLN A 63 -20.46 9.48 7.21
#